data_AF-A0A812ZRU3-F1
#
_entry.id   AF-A0A812ZRU3-F1
#
_cell.length_a   1.000
_cell.length_b   1.000
_cell.length_c   1.000
_cell.angle_alpha   90.00
_cell.angle_beta   90.00
_cell.angle_gamma   90.00
#
_symmetry.space_group_name_H-M   'P 1'
#
loop_
_entity.id
_entity.type
_entity.pdbx_description
1 polymer ?
#
loop_
_entity_poly.entity_id
_entity_poly.type
_entity_poly.pdbx_seq_one_letter_code
_entity_poly.pdbx_strand_id
1 'polypeptide(L)'
;MVEINFLCVHKKLRSKRLAPVLIKEITRRVNRENVWQAVYTAGVVLPRPVSQCRYWHRSLNPKKLIEVGFSHLGQRMTMARTIKLYKVPDTPQLAGMREMRKEDVPRVHGLVTNYLQKFSLHPEFTPDEVEHWMLPKEGVVSCWVRENEKGEVTDVFSFYSLPSSILGNPKHNMLRAAYSYWNVATTVPLQDLMLDALSVAKQQGFDVFNALDIMDNESFLKDCWSVTFQVEDSWGSDSHGPLHF
;
A
#
# COMPACT_ATOMS: atom_id res chain seq x y z
N MET A 1 18.96 8.59 10.18
CA MET A 1 18.00 7.62 10.75
C MET A 1 18.02 6.37 9.87
N VAL A 2 17.62 5.20 10.39
CA VAL A 2 17.48 3.96 9.61
C VAL A 2 16.04 3.44 9.66
N GLU A 3 15.54 2.86 8.59
CA GLU A 3 14.28 2.11 8.60
C GLU A 3 14.56 0.65 8.94
N ILE A 4 13.88 0.10 9.94
CA ILE A 4 13.98 -1.32 10.32
C ILE A 4 12.71 -2.04 9.86
N ASN A 5 12.90 -3.11 9.10
CA ASN A 5 11.82 -3.93 8.58
C ASN A 5 12.20 -5.43 8.62
N PHE A 6 11.24 -6.31 8.36
CA PHE A 6 11.41 -7.76 8.18
C PHE A 6 12.01 -8.52 9.38
N LEU A 7 11.76 -8.08 10.61
CA LEU A 7 12.09 -8.87 11.80
C LEU A 7 11.27 -10.17 11.81
N CYS A 8 11.95 -11.31 11.61
CA CYS A 8 11.31 -12.62 11.61
C CYS A 8 12.10 -13.63 12.44
N VAL A 9 11.40 -14.39 13.27
CA VAL A 9 11.95 -15.53 14.02
C VAL A 9 11.19 -16.79 13.62
N HIS A 10 11.94 -17.83 13.25
CA HIS A 10 11.39 -19.12 12.90
C HIS A 10 10.43 -19.64 13.97
N LYS A 11 9.28 -20.21 13.57
CA LYS A 11 8.18 -20.62 14.48
C LYS A 11 8.67 -21.44 15.68
N LYS A 12 9.57 -22.41 15.45
CA LYS A 12 10.14 -23.29 16.49
C LYS A 12 11.06 -22.59 17.51
N LEU A 13 11.48 -21.35 17.25
CA LEU A 13 12.45 -20.61 18.08
C LEU A 13 11.86 -19.38 18.79
N ARG A 14 10.56 -19.10 18.60
CA ARG A 14 9.92 -17.89 19.14
C ARG A 14 10.00 -17.78 20.68
N SER A 15 10.00 -18.91 21.39
CA SER A 15 10.11 -18.96 22.85
C SER A 15 11.54 -18.76 23.39
N LYS A 16 12.56 -18.70 22.53
CA LYS A 16 13.97 -18.65 22.94
C LYS A 16 14.55 -17.24 23.11
N ARG A 17 13.70 -16.20 23.12
CA ARG A 17 14.12 -14.79 23.26
C ARG A 17 15.19 -14.35 22.24
N LEU A 18 15.11 -14.85 21.00
CA LEU A 18 16.05 -14.48 19.93
C LEU A 18 15.81 -13.07 19.38
N ALA A 19 14.56 -12.61 19.32
CA ALA A 19 14.24 -11.28 18.78
C ALA A 19 15.00 -10.14 19.50
N PRO A 20 15.06 -10.08 20.84
CA PRO A 20 15.90 -9.09 21.55
C PRO A 20 17.39 -9.14 21.17
N VAL A 21 17.94 -10.32 20.88
CA VAL A 21 19.35 -10.47 20.47
C VAL A 21 19.56 -9.91 19.06
N LEU A 22 18.65 -10.22 18.13
CA LEU A 22 18.67 -9.68 16.76
C LEU A 22 18.55 -8.15 16.76
N ILE A 23 17.64 -7.60 17.58
CA ILE A 23 17.47 -6.16 17.74
C ILE A 23 18.76 -5.52 18.26
N LYS A 24 19.38 -6.07 19.32
CA LYS A 24 20.65 -5.56 19.84
C LYS A 24 21.77 -5.58 18.80
N GLU A 25 21.87 -6.64 18.01
CA GLU A 25 22.91 -6.74 16.98
C GLU A 25 22.70 -5.75 15.84
N ILE A 26 21.47 -5.56 15.35
CA ILE A 26 21.22 -4.55 14.32
C ILE A 26 21.45 -3.13 14.85
N THR A 27 21.03 -2.83 16.08
CA THR A 27 21.35 -1.55 16.74
C THR A 27 22.86 -1.34 16.83
N ARG A 28 23.64 -2.35 17.21
CA ARG A 28 25.11 -2.27 17.24
C ARG A 28 25.69 -1.94 15.87
N ARG A 29 25.20 -2.57 14.79
CA ARG A 29 25.66 -2.30 13.41
C ARG A 29 25.33 -0.88 12.96
N VAL A 30 24.10 -0.44 13.20
CA VAL A 30 23.62 0.91 12.85
C VAL A 30 24.43 1.99 13.60
N ASN A 31 24.70 1.78 14.88
CA ASN A 31 25.52 2.71 15.67
C ASN A 31 26.98 2.80 15.18
N ARG A 32 27.53 1.73 14.57
CA ARG A 32 28.89 1.77 13.99
C ARG A 32 28.97 2.63 12.73
N GLU A 33 27.86 2.78 12.02
CA GLU A 33 27.72 3.72 10.89
C GLU A 33 27.35 5.14 11.37
N ASN A 34 27.49 5.41 12.67
CA ASN A 34 27.18 6.70 13.31
C ASN A 34 25.71 7.14 13.14
N VAL A 35 24.78 6.19 13.06
CA VAL A 35 23.33 6.44 13.06
C VAL A 35 22.75 6.00 14.41
N TRP A 36 21.89 6.82 15.02
CA TRP A 36 21.43 6.61 16.40
C TRP A 36 19.92 6.56 16.57
N GLN A 37 19.17 6.77 15.48
CA GLN A 37 17.71 6.73 15.43
C GLN A 37 17.24 5.72 14.40
N ALA A 38 16.14 5.05 14.72
CA ALA A 38 15.46 4.12 13.83
C ALA A 38 13.97 4.43 13.76
N VAL A 39 13.37 4.15 12.61
CA VAL A 39 11.91 4.13 12.41
C VAL A 39 11.51 2.71 12.01
N TYR A 40 10.38 2.23 12.51
CA TYR A 40 9.82 0.94 12.14
C TYR A 40 8.31 0.93 12.38
N THR A 41 7.61 0.03 11.72
CA THR A 41 6.18 -0.16 11.91
C THR A 41 5.90 -1.56 12.46
N ALA A 42 4.83 -1.69 13.24
CA ALA A 42 4.40 -2.99 13.76
C ALA A 42 2.87 -3.09 13.80
N GLY A 43 2.34 -4.27 13.49
CA GLY A 43 0.91 -4.60 13.67
C GLY A 43 0.53 -4.95 15.12
N VAL A 44 1.42 -4.68 16.09
CA VAL A 44 1.22 -4.86 17.53
C VAL A 44 1.52 -3.55 18.25
N VAL A 45 0.77 -3.27 19.31
CA VAL A 45 0.99 -2.08 20.13
C VAL A 45 2.33 -2.22 20.86
N LEU A 46 3.26 -1.31 20.57
CA LEU A 46 4.52 -1.17 21.29
C LEU A 46 4.49 0.09 22.17
N PRO A 47 5.32 0.17 23.24
CA PRO A 47 5.33 1.34 24.11
C PRO A 47 5.66 2.62 23.35
N ARG A 48 4.83 3.65 23.54
CA ARG A 48 4.99 5.02 22.99
C ARG A 48 5.05 5.08 21.45
N PRO A 49 3.98 4.69 20.75
CA PRO A 49 3.90 4.91 19.30
C PRO A 49 3.86 6.41 19.01
N VAL A 50 4.49 6.81 17.92
CA VAL A 50 4.42 8.16 17.33
C VAL A 50 3.09 8.37 16.62
N SER A 51 2.58 7.34 15.94
CA SER A 51 1.28 7.39 15.25
C SER A 51 0.62 6.02 15.18
N GLN A 52 -0.68 5.99 14.86
CA GLN A 52 -1.45 4.78 14.62
C GLN A 52 -2.27 4.95 13.35
N CYS A 53 -2.25 3.93 12.50
CA CYS A 53 -2.96 3.93 11.22
C CYS A 53 -3.68 2.60 11.02
N ARG A 54 -4.80 2.62 10.30
CA ARG A 54 -5.63 1.46 10.00
C ARG A 54 -5.50 1.04 8.56
N TYR A 55 -5.54 -0.26 8.34
CA TYR A 55 -5.66 -0.82 7.01
C TYR A 55 -7.10 -0.73 6.51
N TRP A 56 -7.20 -0.41 5.23
CA TRP A 56 -8.41 -0.37 4.45
C TRP A 56 -8.23 -1.23 3.22
N HIS A 57 -9.27 -2.00 2.87
CA HIS A 57 -9.26 -2.92 1.74
C HIS A 57 -10.35 -2.60 0.73
N ARG A 58 -9.99 -2.51 -0.55
CA ARG A 58 -10.92 -2.44 -1.67
C ARG A 58 -10.88 -3.75 -2.43
N SER A 59 -12.00 -4.48 -2.38
CA SER A 59 -12.16 -5.73 -3.13
C SER A 59 -12.13 -5.47 -4.63
N LEU A 60 -11.18 -6.08 -5.35
CA LEU A 60 -11.14 -6.10 -6.83
C LEU A 60 -11.71 -7.41 -7.39
N ASN A 61 -11.58 -8.50 -6.64
CA ASN A 61 -12.11 -9.82 -6.95
C ASN A 61 -12.96 -10.39 -5.79
N PRO A 62 -14.17 -9.85 -5.53
CA PRO A 62 -14.98 -10.24 -4.36
C PRO A 62 -15.27 -11.74 -4.29
N LYS A 63 -15.45 -12.40 -5.44
CA LYS A 63 -15.73 -13.84 -5.51
C LYS A 63 -14.58 -14.63 -4.89
N LYS A 64 -13.34 -14.38 -5.32
CA LYS A 64 -12.17 -15.07 -4.78
C LYS A 64 -11.97 -14.73 -3.30
N LEU A 65 -12.08 -13.45 -2.92
CA LEU A 65 -11.90 -13.02 -1.53
C LEU A 65 -12.87 -13.72 -0.57
N ILE A 66 -14.13 -13.94 -0.98
CA ILE A 66 -15.11 -14.68 -0.20
C ILE A 66 -14.81 -16.19 -0.19
N GLU A 67 -14.44 -16.78 -1.33
CA GLU A 67 -14.09 -18.21 -1.42
C GLU A 67 -12.89 -18.61 -0.56
N VAL A 68 -11.94 -17.70 -0.36
CA VAL A 68 -10.73 -17.94 0.46
C VAL A 68 -10.92 -17.49 1.91
N GLY A 69 -12.08 -16.93 2.25
CA GLY A 69 -12.39 -16.44 3.58
C GLY A 69 -11.60 -15.19 3.96
N PHE A 70 -11.15 -14.36 3.00
CA PHE A 70 -10.59 -13.03 3.26
C PHE A 70 -11.68 -11.97 3.46
N SER A 71 -12.87 -12.17 2.93
CA SER A 71 -14.02 -11.29 3.14
C SER A 71 -15.28 -12.10 3.30
N HIS A 72 -16.30 -11.51 3.93
CA HIS A 72 -17.57 -12.18 4.19
C HIS A 72 -18.72 -11.47 3.49
N LEU A 73 -19.73 -12.23 3.07
CA LEU A 73 -20.99 -11.66 2.59
C LEU A 73 -21.75 -11.06 3.78
N GLY A 74 -22.05 -9.77 3.69
CA GLY A 74 -22.89 -9.11 4.69
C GLY A 74 -24.31 -9.71 4.74
N GLN A 75 -24.99 -9.53 5.88
CA GLN A 75 -26.39 -9.93 6.02
C GLN A 75 -27.22 -9.25 4.91
N ARG A 76 -27.94 -10.04 4.11
CA ARG A 76 -28.76 -9.61 2.95
C ARG A 76 -27.99 -9.22 1.68
N MET A 77 -26.70 -9.52 1.58
CA MET A 77 -25.93 -9.37 0.33
C MET A 77 -25.86 -10.69 -0.43
N THR A 78 -26.00 -10.62 -1.76
CA THR A 78 -25.72 -11.76 -2.65
C THR A 78 -24.36 -11.56 -3.32
N MET A 79 -23.77 -12.65 -3.82
CA MET A 79 -22.51 -12.58 -4.57
C MET A 79 -22.62 -11.63 -5.76
N ALA A 80 -23.69 -11.72 -6.56
CA ALA A 80 -23.91 -10.85 -7.71
C ALA A 80 -24.03 -9.36 -7.33
N ARG A 81 -24.74 -9.06 -6.24
CA ARG A 81 -24.87 -7.68 -5.73
C ARG A 81 -23.52 -7.14 -5.23
N THR A 82 -22.74 -7.98 -4.57
CA THR A 82 -21.40 -7.64 -4.09
C THR A 82 -20.46 -7.36 -5.26
N ILE A 83 -20.44 -8.21 -6.28
CA ILE A 83 -19.66 -7.99 -7.51
C ILE A 83 -20.05 -6.66 -8.18
N LYS A 84 -21.36 -6.36 -8.26
CA LYS A 84 -21.84 -5.10 -8.84
C LYS A 84 -21.41 -3.88 -8.01
N LEU A 85 -21.45 -3.97 -6.68
CA LEU A 85 -21.05 -2.90 -5.76
C LEU A 85 -19.56 -2.57 -5.85
N TYR A 86 -18.71 -3.60 -5.98
CA TYR A 86 -17.26 -3.45 -6.06
C TYR A 86 -16.73 -3.30 -7.49
N LYS A 87 -17.62 -3.17 -8.49
CA LYS A 87 -17.21 -3.04 -9.89
C LYS A 87 -16.44 -1.73 -10.08
N VAL A 88 -15.21 -1.85 -10.58
CA VAL A 88 -14.40 -0.73 -11.06
C VAL A 88 -14.34 -0.74 -12.60
N PRO A 89 -14.11 0.42 -13.24
CA PRO A 89 -13.93 0.51 -14.70
C PRO A 89 -12.83 -0.43 -15.20
N ASP A 90 -12.96 -0.90 -16.44
CA ASP A 90 -12.00 -1.84 -17.02
C ASP A 90 -10.76 -1.15 -17.59
N THR A 91 -10.78 0.18 -17.75
CA THR A 91 -9.64 1.01 -18.17
C THR A 91 -9.56 2.30 -17.35
N PRO A 92 -8.37 2.93 -17.22
CA PRO A 92 -8.26 4.29 -16.70
C PRO A 92 -9.22 5.25 -17.41
N GLN A 93 -9.80 6.18 -16.67
CA GLN A 93 -10.78 7.16 -17.14
C GLN A 93 -10.14 8.53 -17.39
N LEU A 94 -9.06 8.86 -16.69
CA LEU A 94 -8.35 10.12 -16.90
C LEU A 94 -7.55 10.07 -18.21
N ALA A 95 -7.63 11.15 -18.99
CA ALA A 95 -6.82 11.33 -20.17
C ALA A 95 -5.34 11.55 -19.79
N GLY A 96 -4.42 11.00 -20.60
CA GLY A 96 -2.98 11.17 -20.43
C GLY A 96 -2.33 10.19 -19.45
N MET A 97 -3.07 9.18 -18.97
CA MET A 97 -2.51 8.15 -18.09
C MET A 97 -1.57 7.20 -18.84
N ARG A 98 -0.34 7.06 -18.33
CA ARG A 98 0.65 6.09 -18.83
C ARG A 98 1.59 5.61 -17.72
N GLU A 99 2.31 4.53 -17.96
CA GLU A 99 3.37 4.09 -17.05
C GLU A 99 4.50 5.12 -16.94
N MET A 100 5.06 5.24 -15.74
CA MET A 100 6.22 6.09 -15.47
C MET A 100 7.45 5.57 -16.20
N ARG A 101 8.20 6.49 -16.82
CA ARG A 101 9.46 6.22 -17.51
C ARG A 101 10.61 6.88 -16.76
N LYS A 102 11.84 6.50 -17.10
CA LYS A 102 13.05 7.07 -16.49
C LYS A 102 13.17 8.58 -16.71
N GLU A 103 12.71 9.08 -17.85
CA GLU A 103 12.67 10.52 -18.16
C GLU A 103 11.76 11.34 -17.22
N ASP A 104 10.78 10.69 -16.58
CA ASP A 104 9.84 11.34 -15.67
C ASP A 104 10.39 11.51 -14.25
N VAL A 105 11.48 10.80 -13.90
CA VAL A 105 12.04 10.75 -12.53
C VAL A 105 12.24 12.15 -11.94
N PRO A 106 12.86 13.13 -12.63
CA PRO A 106 13.05 14.46 -12.06
C PRO A 106 11.73 15.17 -11.76
N ARG A 107 10.71 14.99 -12.60
CA ARG A 107 9.41 15.63 -12.43
C ARG A 107 8.61 14.98 -11.31
N VAL A 108 8.61 13.64 -11.25
CA VAL A 108 7.96 12.87 -10.19
C VAL A 108 8.61 13.16 -8.83
N HIS A 109 9.95 13.25 -8.79
CA HIS A 109 10.69 13.65 -7.59
C HIS A 109 10.21 15.02 -7.08
N GLY A 110 10.14 16.03 -7.95
CA GLY A 110 9.63 17.35 -7.57
C GLY A 110 8.20 17.32 -7.04
N LEU A 111 7.30 16.55 -7.67
CA LEU A 111 5.90 16.41 -7.21
C LEU A 111 5.81 15.75 -5.84
N VAL A 112 6.51 14.62 -5.66
CA VAL A 112 6.48 13.82 -4.42
C VAL A 112 7.13 14.58 -3.27
N THR A 113 8.32 15.15 -3.46
CA THR A 113 9.00 15.90 -2.39
C THR A 113 8.18 17.12 -1.95
N ASN A 114 7.60 17.88 -2.88
CA ASN A 114 6.75 19.03 -2.53
C ASN A 114 5.46 18.60 -1.81
N TYR A 115 4.89 17.45 -2.17
CA TYR A 115 3.73 16.89 -1.48
C TYR A 115 4.07 16.47 -0.05
N LEU A 116 5.19 15.79 0.14
CA LEU A 116 5.60 15.22 1.41
C LEU A 116 5.94 16.25 2.48
N GLN A 117 6.40 17.44 2.09
CA GLN A 117 6.70 18.55 3.00
C GLN A 117 5.50 19.01 3.84
N LYS A 118 4.27 18.64 3.45
CA LYS A 118 3.05 18.93 4.23
C LYS A 118 2.97 18.12 5.53
N PHE A 119 3.66 16.99 5.62
CA PHE A 119 3.56 16.06 6.75
C PHE A 119 4.71 16.25 7.74
N SER A 120 4.40 16.10 9.03
CA SER A 120 5.40 16.29 10.11
C SER A 120 6.52 15.24 10.10
N LEU A 121 6.22 14.03 9.62
CA LEU A 121 7.18 12.94 9.45
C LEU A 121 7.08 12.43 8.02
N HIS A 122 8.15 12.59 7.24
CA HIS A 122 8.21 12.16 5.86
C HIS A 122 9.65 11.81 5.46
N PRO A 123 9.85 10.93 4.47
CA PRO A 123 11.15 10.72 3.87
C PRO A 123 11.53 11.89 2.96
N GLU A 124 12.79 12.30 2.98
CA GLU A 124 13.38 13.15 1.96
C GLU A 124 14.03 12.27 0.90
N PHE A 125 13.48 12.29 -0.30
CA PHE A 125 14.01 11.50 -1.41
C PHE A 125 15.01 12.29 -2.25
N THR A 126 16.02 11.58 -2.73
CA THR A 126 16.84 11.96 -3.89
C THR A 126 16.21 11.45 -5.19
N PRO A 127 16.59 11.99 -6.37
CA PRO A 127 16.14 11.47 -7.66
C PRO A 127 16.45 9.98 -7.85
N ASP A 128 17.62 9.52 -7.39
CA ASP A 128 18.04 8.13 -7.49
C ASP A 128 17.16 7.19 -6.63
N GLU A 129 16.73 7.66 -5.46
CA GLU A 129 15.79 6.91 -4.61
C GLU A 129 14.39 6.87 -5.22
N VAL A 130 13.92 7.96 -5.83
CA VAL A 130 12.66 7.95 -6.60
C VAL A 130 12.73 6.96 -7.75
N GLU A 131 13.83 6.92 -8.49
CA GLU A 131 14.04 5.90 -9.53
C GLU A 131 14.02 4.50 -8.94
N HIS A 132 14.70 4.27 -7.82
CA HIS A 132 14.77 2.94 -7.20
C HIS A 132 13.39 2.43 -6.73
N TRP A 133 12.63 3.28 -6.04
CA TRP A 133 11.39 2.91 -5.36
C TRP A 133 10.15 2.99 -6.24
N MET A 134 10.13 3.87 -7.25
CA MET A 134 8.93 4.18 -8.01
C MET A 134 9.00 3.77 -9.48
N LEU A 135 10.18 3.58 -10.08
CA LEU A 135 10.25 3.14 -11.47
C LEU A 135 9.58 1.75 -11.61
N PRO A 136 8.63 1.55 -12.54
CA PRO A 136 7.88 0.31 -12.63
C PRO A 136 8.77 -0.92 -12.79
N LYS A 137 8.50 -1.94 -11.97
CA LYS A 137 9.16 -3.25 -12.02
C LYS A 137 8.09 -4.31 -11.96
N GLU A 138 8.01 -5.13 -13.01
CA GLU A 138 6.97 -6.15 -13.16
C GLU A 138 6.89 -7.04 -11.91
N GLY A 139 5.68 -7.17 -11.37
CA GLY A 139 5.42 -8.00 -10.19
C GLY A 139 5.92 -7.43 -8.85
N VAL A 140 6.57 -6.25 -8.84
CA VAL A 140 7.10 -5.61 -7.62
C VAL A 140 6.42 -4.27 -7.37
N VAL A 141 6.57 -3.29 -8.26
CA VAL A 141 5.99 -1.96 -8.10
C VAL A 141 5.44 -1.47 -9.43
N SER A 142 4.26 -0.86 -9.37
CA SER A 142 3.59 -0.20 -10.48
C SER A 142 3.52 1.29 -10.18
N CYS A 143 3.91 2.12 -11.14
CA CYS A 143 3.83 3.57 -11.03
C CYS A 143 3.34 4.15 -12.35
N TRP A 144 2.34 5.02 -12.26
CA TRP A 144 1.67 5.62 -13.39
C TRP A 144 1.63 7.12 -13.20
N VAL A 145 1.87 7.82 -14.31
CA VAL A 145 1.87 9.27 -14.37
C VAL A 145 0.77 9.74 -15.31
N ARG A 146 0.26 10.92 -15.02
CA ARG A 146 -0.65 11.64 -15.92
C ARG A 146 0.10 12.77 -16.59
N GLU A 147 0.07 12.78 -17.92
CA GLU A 147 0.55 13.89 -18.74
C GLU A 147 -0.59 14.85 -19.09
N ASN A 148 -0.30 16.14 -19.06
CA ASN A 148 -1.17 17.16 -19.62
C ASN A 148 -1.02 17.24 -21.17
N GLU A 149 -1.83 18.08 -21.82
CA GLU A 149 -1.77 18.29 -23.27
C GLU A 149 -0.41 18.84 -23.77
N LYS A 150 0.41 19.40 -22.88
CA LYS A 150 1.76 19.90 -23.16
C LYS A 150 2.85 18.84 -22.99
N GLY A 151 2.49 17.62 -22.58
CA GLY A 151 3.44 16.53 -22.31
C GLY A 151 4.14 16.64 -20.96
N GLU A 152 3.65 17.45 -20.02
CA GLU A 152 4.22 17.57 -18.68
C GLU A 152 3.50 16.64 -17.71
N VAL A 153 4.26 15.92 -16.87
CA VAL A 153 3.69 15.11 -15.79
C VAL A 153 3.13 16.00 -14.68
N THR A 154 1.85 15.81 -14.37
CA THR A 154 1.12 16.61 -13.37
C THR A 154 0.70 15.81 -12.14
N ASP A 155 0.37 14.54 -12.32
CA ASP A 155 -0.17 13.68 -11.28
C ASP A 155 0.51 12.31 -11.35
N VAL A 156 0.64 11.63 -10.22
CA VAL A 156 1.29 10.32 -10.12
C VAL A 156 0.60 9.46 -9.06
N PHE A 157 0.42 8.18 -9.35
CA PHE A 157 0.06 7.18 -8.35
C PHE A 157 0.99 5.98 -8.44
N SER A 158 1.16 5.29 -7.32
CA SER A 158 1.97 4.08 -7.26
C SER A 158 1.42 3.09 -6.26
N PHE A 159 1.64 1.81 -6.54
CA PHE A 159 1.32 0.71 -5.64
C PHE A 159 2.31 -0.43 -5.84
N TYR A 160 2.59 -1.18 -4.77
CA TYR A 160 3.45 -2.34 -4.82
C TYR A 160 2.68 -3.64 -4.63
N SER A 161 3.25 -4.72 -5.17
CA SER A 161 2.71 -6.06 -5.11
C SER A 161 3.23 -6.77 -3.86
N LEU A 162 2.33 -7.24 -3.00
CA LEU A 162 2.68 -8.09 -1.88
C LEU A 162 1.74 -9.30 -1.86
N PRO A 163 2.10 -10.39 -2.56
CA PRO A 163 1.27 -11.57 -2.62
C PRO A 163 1.34 -12.37 -1.31
N SER A 164 0.20 -12.91 -0.88
CA SER A 164 0.06 -13.71 0.34
C SER A 164 -0.35 -15.14 0.01
N SER A 165 0.38 -16.11 0.55
CA SER A 165 0.04 -17.53 0.40
C SER A 165 -1.27 -17.87 1.11
N ILE A 166 -2.18 -18.54 0.41
CA ILE A 166 -3.46 -18.98 0.96
C ILE A 166 -3.27 -20.38 1.57
N LEU A 167 -3.57 -20.51 2.86
CA LEU A 167 -3.46 -21.77 3.58
C LEU A 167 -4.78 -22.54 3.52
N GLY A 168 -4.72 -23.83 3.17
CA GLY A 168 -5.85 -24.74 3.32
C GLY A 168 -7.01 -24.54 2.32
N ASN A 169 -6.80 -23.88 1.19
CA ASN A 169 -7.81 -23.76 0.13
C ASN A 169 -7.47 -24.65 -1.08
N PRO A 170 -8.39 -25.50 -1.56
CA PRO A 170 -8.13 -26.43 -2.67
C PRO A 170 -8.11 -25.77 -4.05
N LYS A 171 -8.68 -24.56 -4.20
CA LYS A 171 -8.83 -23.88 -5.49
C LYS A 171 -7.82 -22.76 -5.71
N HIS A 172 -7.44 -22.07 -4.64
CA HIS A 172 -6.57 -20.88 -4.69
C HIS A 172 -5.38 -21.06 -3.76
N ASN A 173 -4.18 -20.80 -4.27
CA ASN A 173 -2.92 -20.90 -3.50
C ASN A 173 -2.30 -19.55 -3.16
N MET A 174 -2.68 -18.49 -3.89
CA MET A 174 -2.08 -17.16 -3.78
C MET A 174 -3.15 -16.07 -3.84
N LEU A 175 -3.07 -15.12 -2.91
CA LEU A 175 -3.84 -13.88 -2.90
C LEU A 175 -2.92 -12.75 -3.38
N ARG A 176 -3.26 -12.11 -4.51
CA ARG A 176 -2.48 -10.99 -5.03
C ARG A 176 -3.03 -9.70 -4.45
N ALA A 177 -2.31 -9.11 -3.49
CA ALA A 177 -2.67 -7.82 -2.91
C ALA A 177 -1.78 -6.71 -3.46
N ALA A 178 -2.41 -5.63 -3.92
CA ALA A 178 -1.75 -4.37 -4.21
C ALA A 178 -1.79 -3.49 -2.96
N TYR A 179 -0.70 -2.80 -2.64
CA TYR A 179 -0.64 -1.85 -1.54
C TYR A 179 -0.34 -0.47 -2.10
N SER A 180 -1.23 0.49 -1.80
CA SER A 180 -1.05 1.90 -2.11
C SER A 180 0.29 2.38 -1.57
N TYR A 181 1.05 3.07 -2.41
CA TYR A 181 2.38 3.58 -2.05
C TYR A 181 2.33 5.11 -1.98
N TRP A 182 2.83 5.81 -3.00
CA TRP A 182 2.77 7.28 -3.08
C TRP A 182 1.79 7.74 -4.14
N ASN A 183 0.89 8.65 -3.76
CA ASN A 183 -0.12 9.23 -4.65
C ASN A 183 -0.09 10.75 -4.53
N VAL A 184 0.06 11.46 -5.65
CA VAL A 184 0.10 12.91 -5.71
C VAL A 184 -0.82 13.37 -6.84
N ALA A 185 -1.89 14.06 -6.45
CA ALA A 185 -2.83 14.70 -7.37
C ALA A 185 -2.70 16.23 -7.24
N THR A 186 -2.44 16.91 -8.35
CA THR A 186 -2.32 18.38 -8.41
C THR A 186 -3.33 19.02 -9.35
N THR A 187 -3.77 18.32 -10.40
CA THR A 187 -4.69 18.87 -11.42
C THR A 187 -6.04 18.16 -11.48
N VAL A 188 -6.18 17.03 -10.80
CA VAL A 188 -7.41 16.24 -10.72
C VAL A 188 -7.76 15.94 -9.26
N PRO A 189 -9.02 15.62 -8.92
CA PRO A 189 -9.36 15.10 -7.61
C PRO A 189 -8.59 13.80 -7.31
N LEU A 190 -8.08 13.66 -6.08
CA LEU A 190 -7.36 12.46 -5.65
C LEU A 190 -8.22 11.20 -5.81
N GLN A 191 -9.53 11.31 -5.64
CA GLN A 191 -10.49 10.21 -5.80
C GLN A 191 -10.48 9.64 -7.23
N ASP A 192 -10.43 10.51 -8.25
CA ASP A 192 -10.42 10.08 -9.65
C ASP A 192 -9.08 9.41 -9.99
N LEU A 193 -7.98 9.95 -9.47
CA LEU A 193 -6.65 9.35 -9.61
C LEU A 193 -6.60 7.93 -8.97
N MET A 194 -7.20 7.78 -7.79
CA MET A 194 -7.27 6.48 -7.12
C MET A 194 -8.23 5.51 -7.80
N LEU A 195 -9.31 5.99 -8.44
CA LEU A 195 -10.19 5.13 -9.24
C LEU A 195 -9.42 4.50 -10.41
N ASP A 196 -8.59 5.30 -11.09
CA ASP A 196 -7.71 4.80 -12.16
C ASP A 196 -6.67 3.81 -11.62
N ALA A 197 -6.10 4.06 -10.43
CA ALA A 197 -5.21 3.12 -9.77
C ALA A 197 -5.87 1.76 -9.52
N LEU A 198 -7.14 1.74 -9.10
CA LEU A 198 -7.91 0.51 -8.91
C LEU A 198 -8.21 -0.22 -10.23
N SER A 199 -8.52 0.53 -11.29
CA SER A 199 -8.69 -0.02 -12.64
C SER A 199 -7.41 -0.68 -13.13
N VAL A 200 -6.26 -0.02 -13.00
CA VAL A 200 -4.95 -0.58 -13.37
C VAL A 200 -4.62 -1.81 -12.51
N ALA A 201 -4.83 -1.76 -11.20
CA ALA A 201 -4.58 -2.91 -10.33
C ALA A 201 -5.47 -4.11 -10.72
N LYS A 202 -6.75 -3.88 -11.06
CA LYS A 202 -7.63 -4.95 -11.56
C LYS A 202 -7.14 -5.53 -12.89
N GLN A 203 -6.70 -4.69 -13.82
CA GLN A 203 -6.11 -5.13 -15.10
C GLN A 203 -4.86 -5.99 -14.89
N GLN A 204 -4.02 -5.63 -13.92
CA GLN A 204 -2.81 -6.37 -13.57
C GLN A 204 -3.10 -7.67 -12.77
N GLY A 205 -4.38 -7.98 -12.52
CA GLY A 205 -4.81 -9.23 -11.91
C GLY A 205 -4.69 -9.26 -10.38
N PHE A 206 -4.73 -8.11 -9.72
CA PHE A 206 -4.82 -8.04 -8.26
C PHE A 206 -6.22 -8.37 -7.77
N ASP A 207 -6.30 -9.03 -6.62
CA ASP A 207 -7.56 -9.47 -6.00
C ASP A 207 -8.10 -8.43 -5.01
N VAL A 208 -7.21 -7.69 -4.37
CA VAL A 208 -7.52 -6.66 -3.37
C VAL A 208 -6.51 -5.52 -3.46
N PHE A 209 -6.99 -4.31 -3.20
CA PHE A 209 -6.17 -3.10 -3.08
C PHE A 209 -6.21 -2.59 -1.65
N ASN A 210 -5.04 -2.47 -1.03
CA ASN A 210 -4.88 -2.10 0.37
C ASN A 210 -4.34 -0.68 0.46
N ALA A 211 -4.84 0.09 1.41
CA ALA A 211 -4.34 1.42 1.72
C ALA A 211 -4.36 1.64 3.23
N LEU A 212 -3.45 2.50 3.71
CA LEU A 212 -3.45 3.00 5.07
C LEU A 212 -4.09 4.39 5.10
N ASP A 213 -4.72 4.75 6.21
CA ASP A 213 -5.20 6.11 6.49
C ASP A 213 -4.05 7.07 6.88
N ILE A 214 -2.97 7.03 6.11
CA ILE A 214 -1.85 7.98 6.14
C ILE A 214 -1.96 8.99 5.00
N MET A 215 -1.22 10.09 5.10
CA MET A 215 -1.24 11.17 4.11
C MET A 215 -2.68 11.71 3.93
N ASP A 216 -3.08 12.08 2.70
CA ASP A 216 -4.45 12.53 2.42
C ASP A 216 -5.39 11.36 2.06
N ASN A 217 -5.02 10.10 2.34
CA ASN A 217 -5.78 8.94 1.90
C ASN A 217 -7.20 8.90 2.49
N GLU A 218 -7.40 9.46 3.69
CA GLU A 218 -8.70 9.50 4.36
C GLU A 218 -9.82 10.09 3.47
N SER A 219 -9.46 11.05 2.61
CA SER A 219 -10.36 11.75 1.68
C SER A 219 -11.01 10.85 0.61
N PHE A 220 -10.36 9.76 0.21
CA PHE A 220 -10.94 8.80 -0.74
C PHE A 220 -11.38 7.50 -0.06
N LEU A 221 -10.93 7.24 1.17
CA LEU A 221 -11.30 6.04 1.93
C LEU A 221 -12.71 6.14 2.52
N LYS A 222 -13.10 7.31 3.04
CA LYS A 222 -14.37 7.49 3.77
C LYS A 222 -15.53 7.96 2.88
N ASP A 223 -15.26 8.71 1.82
CA ASP A 223 -16.27 9.52 1.13
C ASP A 223 -16.85 8.93 -0.18
N CYS A 224 -16.63 7.64 -0.50
CA CYS A 224 -17.01 7.15 -1.84
C CYS A 224 -17.81 5.83 -1.88
N TRP A 225 -19.06 5.93 -2.33
CA TRP A 225 -19.85 4.79 -2.86
C TRP A 225 -19.19 4.13 -4.09
N SER A 226 -18.35 4.87 -4.84
CA SER A 226 -17.61 4.38 -6.03
C SER A 226 -16.34 3.59 -5.68
N VAL A 227 -15.74 3.89 -4.53
CA VAL A 227 -14.45 3.37 -4.06
C VAL A 227 -14.62 2.85 -2.63
N THR A 228 -15.61 1.99 -2.41
CA THR A 228 -15.89 1.41 -1.08
C THR A 228 -14.69 0.60 -0.58
N PHE A 229 -13.92 1.17 0.33
CA PHE A 229 -12.96 0.43 1.14
C PHE A 229 -13.64 -0.08 2.42
N GLN A 230 -13.20 -1.24 2.90
CA GLN A 230 -13.62 -1.83 4.17
C GLN A 230 -12.46 -1.77 5.16
N VAL A 231 -12.72 -1.39 6.40
CA VAL A 231 -11.73 -1.39 7.47
C VAL A 231 -11.37 -2.84 7.84
N GLU A 232 -10.09 -3.11 8.08
CA GLU A 232 -9.67 -4.37 8.68
C GLU A 232 -10.04 -4.40 10.17
N ASP A 233 -11.13 -5.08 10.52
CA ASP A 233 -11.38 -5.48 11.91
C ASP A 233 -10.60 -6.77 12.18
N SER A 234 -9.61 -6.66 13.06
CA SER A 234 -8.63 -7.69 13.44
C SER A 234 -9.13 -9.13 13.30
N TRP A 235 -8.52 -9.88 12.38
CA TRP A 235 -8.68 -11.32 12.27
C TRP A 235 -8.41 -12.01 13.61
N GLY A 236 -9.32 -12.92 13.98
CA GLY A 236 -9.20 -13.73 15.19
C GLY A 236 -7.87 -14.47 15.27
N SER A 237 -7.25 -14.38 16.45
CA SER A 237 -6.01 -15.02 16.90
C SER A 237 -4.73 -14.63 16.14
N ASP A 238 -3.96 -13.76 16.80
CA ASP A 238 -2.57 -13.36 16.54
C ASP A 238 -2.32 -12.40 15.36
N SER A 239 -2.31 -11.10 15.68
CA SER A 239 -1.22 -10.14 15.37
C SER A 239 -1.32 -9.12 14.22
N HIS A 240 -2.50 -8.78 13.71
CA HIS A 240 -2.63 -7.60 12.84
C HIS A 240 -3.70 -6.63 13.37
N GLY A 241 -3.30 -5.85 14.38
CA GLY A 241 -4.00 -4.62 14.78
C GLY A 241 -3.60 -3.44 13.88
N PRO A 242 -4.05 -2.21 14.20
CA PRO A 242 -3.57 -1.00 13.51
C PRO A 242 -2.04 -0.97 13.46
N LEU A 243 -1.48 -0.45 12.36
CA LEU A 243 -0.06 -0.23 12.30
C LEU A 243 0.32 0.90 13.25
N HIS A 244 1.26 0.61 14.13
CA HIS A 244 1.86 1.58 15.03
C HIS A 244 3.21 2.00 14.46
N PHE A 245 3.40 3.32 14.33
CA PHE A 245 4.66 3.98 13.99
C PHE A 245 5.41 4.37 15.27
#